data_AF-A0A3Q8FUH1-F1
#
_entry.id   AF-A0A3Q8FUH1-F1
#
_cell.length_a   1.000
_cell.length_b   1.000
_cell.length_c   1.000
_cell.angle_alpha   90.00
_cell.angle_beta   90.00
_cell.angle_gamma   90.00
#
_symmetry.space_group_name_H-M   'P 1'
#
loop_
_entity.id
_entity.type
_entity.pdbx_description
1 polymer ?
#
loop_
_entity_poly.entity_id
_entity_poly.type
_entity_poly.pdbx_seq_one_letter_code
_entity_poly.pdbx_strand_id
1 'polypeptide(L)'
;MKHRESVVGLLLAGLLVPLAHAADSDAPLRFEAAPGVRVQAEVTEDGSIDVQLLPSGRRLSLPGAPDADGNSRLSAEDVDFDGRPELVARASVGMVNEAVAVYRFDPASGGFRALQAETHGHDNCGGLMGLTVDAATRTLTSSCRSGPMWYTDQYRFDGRKLYLYRSEDVLRLGDALDAALQWEQTDEQGPLAVWRTHDASGHVLESAIADGLSAPASGEPLRGHQATVVSARLFLFDRPGAASTKRYLVQGDRVEMLDEQDGWVKVRYRNPKHGAIEGWINVND
;
A
#
# COMPACT_ATOMS: atom_id res chain seq x y z
N MET A 1 -42.33 -7.17 -50.04
CA MET A 1 -42.06 -7.93 -48.79
C MET A 1 -40.55 -8.00 -48.60
N LYS A 2 -40.12 -7.70 -47.36
CA LYS A 2 -38.79 -7.95 -46.76
C LYS A 2 -37.66 -6.94 -47.02
N HIS A 3 -37.69 -5.94 -46.14
CA HIS A 3 -36.62 -5.35 -45.31
C HIS A 3 -35.28 -4.91 -45.94
N ARG A 4 -35.18 -3.58 -46.08
CA ARG A 4 -33.94 -2.79 -45.92
C ARG A 4 -33.49 -2.87 -44.46
N GLU A 5 -32.26 -3.29 -44.23
CA GLU A 5 -31.56 -3.03 -42.97
C GLU A 5 -30.50 -1.96 -43.22
N SER A 6 -30.79 -0.77 -42.70
CA SER A 6 -29.83 0.33 -42.59
C SER A 6 -29.08 0.14 -41.27
N VAL A 7 -27.80 -0.20 -41.31
CA VAL A 7 -26.93 -0.17 -40.13
C VAL A 7 -26.54 1.28 -39.87
N VAL A 8 -27.14 1.88 -38.84
CA VAL A 8 -26.72 3.16 -38.27
C VAL A 8 -25.50 2.88 -37.40
N GLY A 9 -24.32 3.27 -37.88
CA GLY A 9 -23.11 3.29 -37.07
C GLY A 9 -23.14 4.48 -36.11
N LEU A 10 -23.38 4.21 -34.83
CA LEU A 10 -23.12 5.15 -33.74
C LEU A 10 -21.77 4.76 -33.13
N LEU A 11 -20.69 5.48 -33.47
CA LEU A 11 -19.43 5.38 -32.74
C LEU A 11 -19.32 6.58 -31.81
N LEU A 12 -19.41 6.27 -30.51
CA LEU A 12 -19.23 7.18 -29.39
C LEU A 12 -17.85 7.85 -29.49
N ALA A 13 -17.84 9.18 -29.49
CA ALA A 13 -16.65 9.97 -29.23
C ALA A 13 -16.25 9.74 -27.76
N GLY A 14 -15.17 8.97 -27.55
CA GLY A 14 -14.53 8.86 -26.25
C GLY A 14 -13.95 10.21 -25.85
N LEU A 15 -14.49 10.79 -24.78
CA LEU A 15 -13.88 11.90 -24.06
C LEU A 15 -12.59 11.38 -23.42
N LEU A 16 -11.46 11.59 -24.11
CA LEU A 16 -10.14 11.56 -23.50
C LEU A 16 -10.09 12.71 -22.48
N VAL A 17 -10.29 12.39 -21.21
CA VAL A 17 -9.91 13.29 -20.12
C VAL A 17 -8.38 13.34 -20.13
N PRO A 18 -7.75 14.51 -20.36
CA PRO A 18 -6.31 14.61 -20.23
C PRO A 18 -5.96 14.38 -18.77
N LEU A 19 -5.11 13.39 -18.50
CA LEU A 19 -4.33 13.34 -17.27
C LEU A 19 -3.55 14.65 -17.20
N ALA A 20 -3.95 15.53 -16.28
CA ALA A 20 -3.22 16.76 -16.00
C ALA A 20 -1.84 16.34 -15.50
N HIS A 21 -0.86 16.41 -16.41
CA HIS A 21 0.54 16.37 -16.04
C HIS A 21 0.79 17.63 -15.21
N ALA A 22 1.33 17.45 -14.01
CA ALA A 22 1.78 18.55 -13.17
C ALA A 22 2.71 19.44 -14.01
N ALA A 23 2.27 20.66 -14.30
CA ALA A 23 3.13 21.65 -14.91
C ALA A 23 4.00 22.27 -13.81
N ASP A 24 5.31 22.29 -14.02
CA ASP A 24 6.24 23.21 -13.35
C ASP A 24 5.88 24.65 -13.76
N SER A 25 4.78 25.16 -13.22
CA SER A 25 4.42 26.55 -13.36
C SER A 25 4.46 27.20 -11.98
N ASP A 26 5.16 28.34 -11.87
CA ASP A 26 5.07 29.27 -10.73
C ASP A 26 3.66 29.86 -10.55
N ALA A 27 2.66 29.39 -11.31
CA ALA A 27 1.29 29.80 -11.13
C ALA A 27 0.66 29.06 -9.95
N PRO A 28 -0.17 29.74 -9.14
CA PRO A 28 -0.93 29.10 -8.07
C PRO A 28 -1.75 27.92 -8.59
N LEU A 29 -1.75 26.81 -7.85
CA LEU A 29 -2.61 25.67 -8.09
C LEU A 29 -4.08 26.12 -7.97
N ARG A 30 -4.93 25.73 -8.91
CA ARG A 30 -6.36 26.03 -8.87
C ARG A 30 -7.21 24.79 -9.12
N PHE A 31 -8.20 24.56 -8.27
CA PHE A 31 -9.16 23.45 -8.42
C PHE A 31 -10.48 23.73 -7.69
N GLU A 32 -11.45 22.82 -7.82
CA GLU A 32 -12.75 22.89 -7.11
C GLU A 32 -12.83 21.77 -6.07
N ALA A 33 -12.81 22.12 -4.78
CA ALA A 33 -12.78 21.16 -3.67
C ALA A 33 -14.19 20.68 -3.26
N ALA A 34 -15.22 21.47 -3.57
CA ALA A 34 -16.62 21.16 -3.34
C ALA A 34 -17.47 21.99 -4.32
N PRO A 35 -18.76 21.67 -4.55
CA PRO A 35 -19.57 22.37 -5.54
C PRO A 35 -19.59 23.88 -5.27
N GLY A 36 -19.07 24.67 -6.21
CA GLY A 36 -18.99 26.12 -6.11
C GLY A 36 -17.89 26.67 -5.19
N VAL A 37 -17.04 25.81 -4.62
CA VAL A 37 -15.90 26.19 -3.78
C VAL A 37 -14.61 25.99 -4.56
N ARG A 38 -14.08 27.08 -5.10
CA ARG A 38 -12.79 27.07 -5.80
C ARG A 38 -11.66 27.38 -4.82
N VAL A 39 -10.56 26.68 -5.02
CA VAL A 39 -9.33 26.81 -4.24
C VAL A 39 -8.26 27.43 -5.12
N GLN A 40 -7.50 28.37 -4.57
CA GLN A 40 -6.20 28.77 -5.10
C GLN A 40 -5.16 28.51 -4.02
N ALA A 41 -4.07 27.81 -4.35
CA ALA A 41 -3.04 27.43 -3.40
C ALA A 41 -1.64 27.71 -3.96
N GLU A 42 -0.74 28.20 -3.12
CA GLU A 42 0.64 28.52 -3.48
C GLU A 42 1.56 28.23 -2.29
N VAL A 43 2.78 27.78 -2.56
CA VAL A 43 3.80 27.57 -1.52
C VAL A 43 4.46 28.90 -1.21
N THR A 44 4.57 29.21 0.08
CA THR A 44 5.22 30.43 0.58
C THR A 44 6.70 30.20 0.83
N GLU A 45 7.47 31.29 1.00
CA GLU A 45 8.92 31.22 1.26
C GLU A 45 9.30 30.44 2.53
N ASP A 46 8.39 30.34 3.51
CA ASP A 46 8.59 29.56 4.73
C ASP A 46 8.18 28.08 4.59
N GLY A 47 7.83 27.64 3.37
CA GLY A 47 7.43 26.28 3.05
C GLY A 47 6.03 25.89 3.49
N SER A 48 5.22 26.86 3.96
CA SER A 48 3.79 26.65 4.18
C SER A 48 3.01 26.82 2.87
N ILE A 49 1.72 26.54 2.90
CA ILE A 49 0.82 26.68 1.76
C ILE A 49 -0.21 27.75 2.09
N ASP A 50 -0.21 28.87 1.37
CA ASP A 50 -1.30 29.84 1.43
C ASP A 50 -2.45 29.36 0.54
N VAL A 51 -3.65 29.35 1.09
CA VAL A 51 -4.85 28.83 0.45
C VAL A 51 -5.96 29.86 0.50
N GLN A 52 -6.45 30.26 -0.66
CA GLN A 52 -7.61 31.13 -0.80
C GLN A 52 -8.84 30.36 -1.32
N LEU A 53 -9.95 30.50 -0.61
CA LEU A 53 -11.26 29.93 -0.99
C LEU A 53 -12.13 30.99 -1.68
N LEU A 54 -12.74 30.63 -2.80
CA LEU A 54 -13.66 31.47 -3.55
C LEU A 54 -15.06 30.84 -3.60
N PRO A 55 -16.15 31.64 -3.50
CA PRO A 55 -16.15 33.11 -3.46
C PRO A 55 -16.02 33.72 -2.06
N SER A 56 -15.92 32.91 -0.99
CA SER A 56 -15.92 33.42 0.40
C SER A 56 -14.77 34.37 0.72
N GLY A 57 -13.66 34.30 -0.04
CA GLY A 57 -12.44 35.08 0.19
C GLY A 57 -11.63 34.62 1.40
N ARG A 58 -12.04 33.54 2.07
CA ARG A 58 -11.35 33.00 3.25
C ARG A 58 -9.94 32.57 2.88
N ARG A 59 -8.96 32.92 3.72
CA ARG A 59 -7.57 32.49 3.61
C ARG A 59 -7.21 31.53 4.72
N LEU A 60 -6.38 30.55 4.40
CA LEU A 60 -5.86 29.53 5.31
C LEU A 60 -4.37 29.37 5.04
N SER A 61 -3.58 29.18 6.09
CA SER A 61 -2.20 28.70 5.97
C SER A 61 -2.19 27.25 6.43
N LEU A 62 -1.68 26.36 5.60
CA LEU A 62 -1.51 24.94 5.88
C LEU A 62 -0.02 24.61 5.93
N PRO A 63 0.42 23.64 6.75
CA PRO A 63 1.78 23.11 6.63
C PRO A 63 2.01 22.58 5.20
N GLY A 64 3.23 22.74 4.67
CA GLY A 64 3.65 22.07 3.45
C GLY A 64 4.22 20.67 3.74
N ALA A 65 4.86 20.10 2.72
CA ALA A 65 5.80 19.00 2.88
C ALA A 65 7.16 19.43 2.33
N PRO A 66 7.79 20.48 2.91
CA PRO A 66 8.92 21.15 2.27
C PRO A 66 10.15 20.26 2.14
N ASP A 67 10.86 20.41 1.02
CA ASP A 67 12.22 19.88 0.89
C ASP A 67 13.23 20.69 1.72
N ALA A 68 14.52 20.38 1.58
CA ALA A 68 15.59 21.07 2.30
C ALA A 68 15.69 22.58 1.98
N ASP A 69 15.15 23.00 0.83
CA ASP A 69 15.14 24.39 0.37
C ASP A 69 13.80 25.09 0.69
N GLY A 70 12.86 24.40 1.35
CA GLY A 70 11.55 24.94 1.70
C GLY A 70 10.48 24.77 0.63
N ASN A 71 10.76 24.09 -0.49
CA ASN A 71 9.84 24.01 -1.61
C ASN A 71 8.89 22.81 -1.52
N SER A 72 7.71 22.92 -2.12
CA SER A 72 6.80 21.79 -2.34
C SER A 72 6.12 21.92 -3.70
N ARG A 73 5.95 20.79 -4.39
CA ARG A 73 5.08 20.70 -5.56
C ARG A 73 3.64 20.47 -5.10
N LEU A 74 2.74 21.34 -5.53
CA LEU A 74 1.31 21.23 -5.26
C LEU A 74 0.58 20.52 -6.41
N SER A 75 -0.47 19.80 -6.06
CA SER A 75 -1.35 19.10 -7.01
C SER A 75 -2.75 18.92 -6.43
N ALA A 76 -3.70 18.62 -7.31
CA ALA A 76 -5.09 18.36 -6.96
C ALA A 76 -5.43 16.92 -7.38
N GLU A 77 -5.68 16.03 -6.42
CA GLU A 77 -5.84 14.59 -6.65
C GLU A 77 -6.98 14.02 -5.83
N ASP A 78 -7.82 13.17 -6.42
CA ASP A 78 -8.90 12.45 -5.72
C ASP A 78 -8.31 11.27 -4.92
N VAL A 79 -7.82 11.57 -3.72
CA VAL A 79 -7.10 10.63 -2.85
C VAL A 79 -8.09 9.79 -2.05
N ASP A 80 -9.24 10.35 -1.68
CA ASP A 80 -10.28 9.63 -0.93
C ASP A 80 -11.34 8.92 -1.80
N PHE A 81 -11.21 9.02 -3.12
CA PHE A 81 -12.03 8.35 -4.12
C PHE A 81 -13.50 8.77 -4.11
N ASP A 82 -13.80 10.00 -3.68
CA ASP A 82 -15.13 10.60 -3.64
C ASP A 82 -15.49 11.40 -4.91
N GLY A 83 -14.52 11.54 -5.84
CA GLY A 83 -14.67 12.29 -7.08
C GLY A 83 -14.33 13.78 -6.95
N ARG A 84 -13.82 14.22 -5.80
CA ARG A 84 -13.34 15.59 -5.56
C ARG A 84 -11.85 15.53 -5.23
N PRO A 85 -11.04 16.43 -5.78
CA PRO A 85 -9.63 16.43 -5.47
C PRO A 85 -9.33 17.03 -4.09
N GLU A 86 -8.44 16.37 -3.39
CA GLU A 86 -7.67 16.89 -2.27
C GLU A 86 -6.56 17.83 -2.74
N LEU A 87 -6.13 18.73 -1.84
CA LEU A 87 -4.87 19.44 -2.00
C LEU A 87 -3.73 18.52 -1.55
N VAL A 88 -2.79 18.23 -2.45
CA VAL A 88 -1.62 17.39 -2.15
C VAL A 88 -0.34 18.19 -2.37
N ALA A 89 0.53 18.19 -1.36
CA ALA A 89 1.86 18.77 -1.40
C ALA A 89 2.91 17.67 -1.33
N ARG A 90 3.94 17.77 -2.16
CA ARG A 90 5.03 16.79 -2.26
C ARG A 90 6.38 17.48 -2.32
N ALA A 91 7.38 16.91 -1.68
CA ALA A 91 8.76 17.31 -1.95
C ALA A 91 9.76 16.20 -1.63
N SER A 92 10.92 16.28 -2.26
CA SER A 92 12.02 15.33 -2.04
C SER A 92 12.56 15.44 -0.62
N VAL A 93 12.73 14.32 0.05
CA VAL A 93 13.40 14.21 1.35
C VAL A 93 14.63 13.32 1.19
N GLY A 94 15.80 13.94 1.27
CA GLY A 94 17.05 13.28 0.89
C GLY A 94 17.07 12.96 -0.61
N MET A 95 17.74 11.87 -0.98
CA MET A 95 18.01 11.56 -2.39
C MET A 95 16.94 10.69 -3.07
N VAL A 96 16.06 10.04 -2.31
CA VAL A 96 15.23 8.93 -2.83
C VAL A 96 13.81 8.89 -2.30
N ASN A 97 13.49 9.62 -1.22
CA ASN A 97 12.15 9.66 -0.66
C ASN A 97 11.44 10.95 -1.09
N GLU A 98 10.12 10.91 -1.10
CA GLU A 98 9.27 12.08 -1.32
C GLU A 98 8.27 12.15 -0.18
N ALA A 99 8.32 13.21 0.64
CA ALA A 99 7.30 13.44 1.66
C ALA A 99 6.01 13.92 1.01
N VAL A 100 4.87 13.43 1.51
CA VAL A 100 3.55 13.80 0.99
C VAL A 100 2.65 14.28 2.13
N ALA A 101 2.08 15.47 1.96
CA ALA A 101 0.99 15.97 2.80
C ALA A 101 -0.29 16.06 1.98
N VAL A 102 -1.38 15.47 2.50
CA VAL A 102 -2.69 15.48 1.85
C VAL A 102 -3.68 16.24 2.73
N TYR A 103 -4.45 17.15 2.13
CA TYR A 103 -5.43 17.98 2.81
C TYR A 103 -6.81 17.80 2.19
N ARG A 104 -7.76 17.31 3.00
CA ARG A 104 -9.17 17.12 2.64
C ARG A 104 -10.00 18.33 3.00
N PHE A 105 -10.82 18.79 2.06
CA PHE A 105 -11.75 19.88 2.32
C PHE A 105 -12.95 19.36 3.10
N ASP A 106 -13.30 20.05 4.18
CA ASP A 106 -14.49 19.77 4.99
C ASP A 106 -15.53 20.88 4.75
N PRO A 107 -16.59 20.63 3.96
CA PRO A 107 -17.61 21.63 3.66
C PRO A 107 -18.33 22.16 4.89
N ALA A 108 -18.42 21.37 5.97
CA ALA A 108 -19.11 21.79 7.19
C ALA A 108 -18.32 22.87 7.95
N SER A 109 -17.00 22.78 7.96
CA SER A 109 -16.12 23.79 8.57
C SER A 109 -15.60 24.83 7.59
N GLY A 110 -15.77 24.59 6.28
CA GLY A 110 -15.27 25.45 5.21
C GLY A 110 -13.74 25.57 5.21
N GLY A 111 -13.04 24.49 5.57
CA GLY A 111 -11.59 24.47 5.71
C GLY A 111 -10.98 23.12 5.37
N PHE A 112 -9.66 23.01 5.49
CA PHE A 112 -8.93 21.79 5.20
C PHE A 112 -8.52 21.04 6.48
N ARG A 113 -8.47 19.72 6.40
CA ARG A 113 -7.92 18.84 7.43
C ARG A 113 -6.82 17.97 6.83
N ALA A 114 -5.69 17.87 7.52
CA ALA A 114 -4.64 16.95 7.15
C ALA A 114 -5.17 15.51 7.21
N LEU A 115 -4.93 14.74 6.17
CA LEU A 115 -5.19 13.31 6.15
C LEU A 115 -4.10 12.61 6.97
N GLN A 116 -4.54 11.79 7.92
CA GLN A 116 -3.66 10.94 8.72
C GLN A 116 -4.16 9.51 8.60
N ALA A 117 -3.23 8.58 8.41
CA ALA A 117 -3.51 7.17 8.45
C ALA A 117 -3.50 6.67 9.89
N GLU A 118 -4.48 5.83 10.24
CA GLU A 118 -4.39 5.03 11.46
C GLU A 118 -3.66 3.72 11.14
N THR A 119 -2.45 3.60 11.67
CA THR A 119 -1.51 2.51 11.34
C THR A 119 -1.37 1.48 12.45
N HIS A 120 -1.79 1.83 13.67
CA HIS A 120 -1.61 1.04 14.89
C HIS A 120 -0.14 0.65 15.15
N GLY A 121 0.81 1.42 14.63
CA GLY A 121 2.25 1.19 14.79
C GLY A 121 2.82 0.08 13.89
N HIS A 122 2.08 -0.33 12.86
CA HIS A 122 2.52 -1.34 11.88
C HIS A 122 3.01 -0.74 10.56
N ASP A 123 3.07 0.59 10.43
CA ASP A 123 3.59 1.26 9.25
C ASP A 123 5.12 1.26 9.22
N ASN A 124 5.68 1.11 8.02
CA ASN A 124 7.13 1.15 7.80
C ASN A 124 7.62 2.57 7.45
N CYS A 125 6.79 3.35 6.75
CA CYS A 125 7.21 4.64 6.22
C CYS A 125 7.08 5.82 7.20
N GLY A 126 6.45 5.63 8.37
CA GLY A 126 6.27 6.69 9.37
C GLY A 126 5.35 7.83 8.91
N GLY A 127 4.53 7.59 7.89
CA GLY A 127 3.68 8.58 7.23
C GLY A 127 3.49 8.31 5.72
N LEU A 128 2.86 9.26 5.03
CA LEU A 128 2.66 9.19 3.59
C LEU A 128 3.94 9.61 2.86
N MET A 129 4.57 8.67 2.16
CA MET A 129 5.80 8.85 1.40
C MET A 129 5.62 8.30 -0.01
N GLY A 130 6.14 8.98 -1.04
CA GLY A 130 6.09 8.49 -2.43
C GLY A 130 4.70 8.02 -2.85
N LEU A 131 3.66 8.79 -2.49
CA LEU A 131 2.27 8.35 -2.52
C LEU A 131 1.75 8.17 -3.94
N THR A 132 1.20 6.99 -4.23
CA THR A 132 0.48 6.68 -5.47
C THR A 132 -0.98 6.33 -5.18
N VAL A 133 -1.86 6.74 -6.09
CA VAL A 133 -3.32 6.54 -6.01
C VAL A 133 -3.74 5.50 -7.04
N ASP A 134 -4.24 4.35 -6.59
CA ASP A 134 -4.89 3.35 -7.45
C ASP A 134 -6.41 3.46 -7.31
N ALA A 135 -7.03 4.15 -8.26
CA ALA A 135 -8.48 4.34 -8.30
C ALA A 135 -9.25 3.04 -8.60
N ALA A 136 -8.64 2.07 -9.31
CA ALA A 136 -9.31 0.83 -9.67
C ALA A 136 -9.53 -0.05 -8.44
N THR A 137 -8.54 -0.10 -7.54
CA THR A 137 -8.63 -0.86 -6.29
C THR A 137 -8.98 -0.02 -5.07
N ARG A 138 -9.09 1.30 -5.23
CA ARG A 138 -9.28 2.28 -4.15
C ARG A 138 -8.24 2.12 -3.04
N THR A 139 -6.98 2.05 -3.46
CA THR A 139 -5.84 1.82 -2.58
C THR A 139 -4.83 2.93 -2.76
N LEU A 140 -4.29 3.43 -1.66
CA LEU A 140 -3.12 4.30 -1.68
C LEU A 140 -1.88 3.46 -1.37
N THR A 141 -0.78 3.71 -2.06
CA THR A 141 0.49 3.02 -1.79
C THR A 141 1.54 4.06 -1.46
N SER A 142 2.15 3.95 -0.28
CA SER A 142 3.36 4.69 0.07
C SER A 142 4.58 3.82 -0.13
N SER A 143 5.63 4.41 -0.68
CA SER A 143 6.92 3.78 -0.88
C SER A 143 8.01 4.66 -0.27
N CYS A 144 8.88 4.07 0.53
CA CYS A 144 9.98 4.77 1.16
C CYS A 144 11.21 3.88 1.29
N ARG A 145 12.37 4.50 1.43
CA ARG A 145 13.62 3.81 1.70
C ARG A 145 14.12 4.16 3.11
N SER A 146 14.48 3.13 3.87
CA SER A 146 15.18 3.27 5.15
C SER A 146 16.38 2.31 5.19
N GLY A 147 17.57 2.88 5.41
CA GLY A 147 18.82 2.14 5.27
C GLY A 147 18.99 1.55 3.85
N PRO A 148 19.38 0.27 3.73
CA PRO A 148 19.51 -0.37 2.42
C PRO A 148 18.17 -0.83 1.83
N MET A 149 17.09 -0.82 2.61
CA MET A 149 15.82 -1.45 2.25
C MET A 149 14.80 -0.44 1.73
N TRP A 150 14.00 -0.91 0.76
CA TRP A 150 12.74 -0.28 0.37
C TRP A 150 11.61 -0.89 1.19
N TYR A 151 10.61 -0.05 1.46
CA TYR A 151 9.42 -0.42 2.18
C TYR A 151 8.18 0.09 1.46
N THR A 152 7.09 -0.66 1.56
CA THR A 152 5.79 -0.31 1.01
C THR A 152 4.69 -0.50 2.05
N ASP A 153 3.89 0.54 2.24
CA ASP A 153 2.66 0.50 3.01
C ASP A 153 1.47 0.75 2.08
N GLN A 154 0.42 -0.06 2.18
CA GLN A 154 -0.82 0.16 1.42
C GLN A 154 -1.95 0.58 2.36
N TYR A 155 -2.74 1.56 1.97
CA TYR A 155 -3.81 2.13 2.76
C TYR A 155 -5.16 2.08 2.03
N ARG A 156 -6.23 2.01 2.82
CA ARG A 156 -7.61 2.11 2.34
C ARG A 156 -8.45 2.98 3.26
N PHE A 157 -9.60 3.40 2.76
CA PHE A 157 -10.59 4.14 3.54
C PHE A 157 -11.65 3.21 4.13
N ASP A 158 -11.91 3.36 5.43
CA ASP A 158 -13.14 2.92 6.09
C ASP A 158 -14.02 4.15 6.34
N GLY A 159 -14.93 4.40 5.39
CA GLY A 159 -15.68 5.65 5.31
C GLY A 159 -14.75 6.85 5.14
N ARG A 160 -14.59 7.67 6.20
CA ARG A 160 -13.72 8.86 6.16
C ARG A 160 -12.31 8.62 6.69
N LYS A 161 -12.07 7.49 7.34
CA LYS A 161 -10.81 7.20 8.03
C LYS A 161 -9.88 6.43 7.11
N LEU A 162 -8.69 6.95 6.88
CA LEU A 162 -7.62 6.21 6.22
C LEU A 162 -6.99 5.26 7.24
N TYR A 163 -6.83 4.00 6.88
CA TYR A 163 -6.18 3.00 7.73
C TYR A 163 -5.14 2.21 6.92
N LEU A 164 -4.13 1.71 7.61
CA LEU A 164 -3.15 0.80 7.03
C LEU A 164 -3.83 -0.51 6.65
N TYR A 165 -3.96 -0.75 5.35
CA TYR A 165 -4.61 -1.92 4.80
C TYR A 165 -3.65 -3.09 4.68
N ARG A 166 -2.42 -2.85 4.19
CA ARG A 166 -1.36 -3.86 4.18
C ARG A 166 -0.03 -3.27 4.59
N SER A 167 0.71 -4.09 5.33
CA SER A 167 2.11 -3.84 5.69
C SER A 167 2.94 -5.05 5.36
N GLU A 168 4.24 -4.81 5.29
CA GLU A 168 5.26 -5.85 5.21
C GLU A 168 6.16 -5.84 6.44
N ASP A 169 6.64 -7.03 6.79
CA ASP A 169 7.74 -7.24 7.72
C ASP A 169 8.81 -8.07 7.03
N VAL A 170 9.90 -7.42 6.62
CA VAL A 170 11.03 -8.08 5.95
C VAL A 170 11.67 -9.10 6.89
N LEU A 171 11.75 -10.34 6.42
CA LEU A 171 12.27 -11.46 7.19
C LEU A 171 13.78 -11.45 7.25
N ARG A 172 14.29 -11.84 8.42
CA ARG A 172 15.72 -12.02 8.70
C ARG A 172 15.96 -13.45 9.19
N LEU A 173 15.53 -14.41 8.38
CA LEU A 173 15.70 -15.84 8.64
C LEU A 173 17.03 -16.31 8.04
N GLY A 174 17.67 -17.29 8.69
CA GLY A 174 18.99 -17.81 8.35
C GLY A 174 18.96 -19.18 7.65
N ASP A 175 20.12 -19.84 7.67
CA ASP A 175 20.38 -21.09 6.94
C ASP A 175 19.42 -22.24 7.34
N ALA A 176 18.86 -22.22 8.56
CA ALA A 176 17.87 -23.20 8.98
C ALA A 176 16.60 -23.21 8.12
N LEU A 177 16.19 -22.06 7.56
CA LEU A 177 15.06 -22.00 6.62
C LEU A 177 15.41 -22.70 5.32
N ASP A 178 16.60 -22.41 4.76
CA ASP A 178 17.08 -22.99 3.50
C ASP A 178 17.30 -24.51 3.61
N ALA A 179 17.70 -24.99 4.79
CA ALA A 179 17.82 -26.41 5.08
C ALA A 179 16.45 -27.12 5.21
N ALA A 180 15.40 -26.38 5.58
CA ALA A 180 14.05 -26.90 5.73
C ALA A 180 13.26 -26.87 4.41
N LEU A 181 13.36 -25.76 3.67
CA LEU A 181 12.52 -25.41 2.53
C LEU A 181 13.34 -24.86 1.38
N GLN A 182 12.94 -25.22 0.15
CA GLN A 182 13.48 -24.68 -1.09
C GLN A 182 12.35 -24.05 -1.90
N TRP A 183 12.48 -22.77 -2.27
CA TRP A 183 11.58 -22.07 -3.17
C TRP A 183 12.31 -21.59 -4.41
N GLU A 184 11.56 -21.19 -5.43
CA GLU A 184 12.12 -20.55 -6.60
C GLU A 184 12.35 -19.08 -6.29
N GLN A 185 13.62 -18.66 -6.32
CA GLN A 185 14.02 -17.27 -6.20
C GLN A 185 14.52 -16.77 -7.56
N THR A 186 14.01 -15.63 -8.01
CA THR A 186 14.46 -14.96 -9.23
C THR A 186 15.35 -13.77 -8.90
N ASP A 187 16.25 -13.38 -9.81
CA ASP A 187 17.17 -12.24 -9.61
C ASP A 187 16.46 -10.89 -9.37
N GLU A 188 15.16 -10.80 -9.71
CA GLU A 188 14.33 -9.60 -9.51
C GLU A 188 13.61 -9.57 -8.15
N GLN A 189 13.68 -10.65 -7.36
CA GLN A 189 13.01 -10.73 -6.05
C GLN A 189 13.89 -10.20 -4.93
N GLY A 190 13.23 -9.57 -3.96
CA GLY A 190 13.79 -9.11 -2.71
C GLY A 190 14.04 -10.21 -1.69
N PRO A 191 14.45 -9.82 -0.48
CA PRO A 191 14.31 -10.71 0.67
C PRO A 191 12.83 -11.07 0.87
N LEU A 192 12.59 -12.24 1.47
CA LEU A 192 11.24 -12.61 1.88
C LEU A 192 10.69 -11.59 2.87
N ALA A 193 9.40 -11.30 2.78
CA ALA A 193 8.67 -10.50 3.75
C ALA A 193 7.36 -11.19 4.12
N VAL A 194 6.94 -11.03 5.37
CA VAL A 194 5.57 -11.35 5.76
C VAL A 194 4.71 -10.16 5.39
N TRP A 195 3.80 -10.36 4.45
CA TRP A 195 2.73 -9.43 4.16
C TRP A 195 1.55 -9.71 5.07
N ARG A 196 0.95 -8.66 5.61
CA ARG A 196 -0.27 -8.76 6.41
C ARG A 196 -1.32 -7.81 5.89
N THR A 197 -2.56 -8.29 5.84
CA THR A 197 -3.72 -7.43 5.61
C THR A 197 -4.42 -7.17 6.93
N HIS A 198 -4.77 -5.92 7.17
CA HIS A 198 -5.43 -5.47 8.39
C HIS A 198 -6.86 -5.01 8.09
N ASP A 199 -7.72 -5.12 9.10
CA ASP A 199 -8.96 -4.35 9.15
C ASP A 199 -8.71 -2.91 9.63
N ALA A 200 -9.75 -2.06 9.63
CA ALA A 200 -9.65 -0.66 10.05
C ALA A 200 -9.32 -0.46 11.54
N SER A 201 -9.46 -1.50 12.35
CA SER A 201 -9.05 -1.53 13.76
C SER A 201 -7.64 -2.07 13.97
N GLY A 202 -6.93 -2.46 12.91
CA GLY A 202 -5.56 -2.96 12.94
C GLY A 202 -5.46 -4.48 13.12
N HIS A 203 -6.57 -5.22 13.23
CA HIS A 203 -6.48 -6.67 13.36
C HIS A 203 -6.05 -7.32 12.05
N VAL A 204 -5.11 -8.25 12.14
CA VAL A 204 -4.64 -9.04 11.01
C VAL A 204 -5.74 -9.99 10.54
N LEU A 205 -6.11 -9.88 9.27
CA LEU A 205 -7.10 -10.73 8.59
C LEU A 205 -6.46 -11.89 7.83
N GLU A 206 -5.31 -11.64 7.19
CA GLU A 206 -4.53 -12.60 6.42
C GLU A 206 -3.05 -12.28 6.53
N SER A 207 -2.22 -13.33 6.44
CA SER A 207 -0.77 -13.23 6.31
C SER A 207 -0.27 -14.18 5.22
N ALA A 208 0.77 -13.75 4.50
CA ALA A 208 1.53 -14.59 3.58
C ALA A 208 3.00 -14.19 3.57
N ILE A 209 3.91 -15.15 3.39
CA ILE A 209 5.32 -14.85 3.11
C ILE A 209 5.49 -14.75 1.58
N ALA A 210 5.88 -13.57 1.10
CA ALA A 210 6.08 -13.29 -0.32
C ALA A 210 7.36 -12.45 -0.54
N ASP A 211 7.56 -11.96 -1.75
CA ASP A 211 8.62 -11.00 -2.10
C ASP A 211 8.45 -9.68 -1.33
N GLY A 212 9.51 -9.20 -0.69
CA GLY A 212 9.56 -7.91 0.02
C GLY A 212 10.00 -6.71 -0.82
N LEU A 213 10.32 -6.88 -2.11
CA LEU A 213 10.52 -5.74 -3.03
C LEU A 213 9.23 -5.35 -3.77
N SER A 214 8.30 -6.28 -3.93
CA SER A 214 7.10 -6.09 -4.73
C SER A 214 5.84 -6.28 -3.90
N ALA A 215 5.13 -5.18 -3.63
CA ALA A 215 3.89 -5.25 -2.87
C ALA A 215 2.83 -6.10 -3.60
N PRO A 216 2.15 -7.03 -2.88
CA PRO A 216 1.05 -7.81 -3.43
C PRO A 216 -0.06 -6.90 -3.97
N ALA A 217 -0.70 -7.34 -5.05
CA ALA A 217 -1.84 -6.64 -5.64
C ALA A 217 -2.96 -6.46 -4.59
N SER A 218 -3.35 -5.22 -4.32
CA SER A 218 -4.28 -4.88 -3.23
C SER A 218 -5.69 -5.44 -3.42
N GLY A 219 -6.09 -5.80 -4.64
CA GLY A 219 -7.41 -6.35 -4.98
C GLY A 219 -7.54 -7.87 -4.83
N GLU A 220 -6.45 -8.58 -4.54
CA GLU A 220 -6.40 -10.04 -4.50
C GLU A 220 -6.02 -10.55 -3.10
N PRO A 221 -6.49 -11.74 -2.66
CA PRO A 221 -6.02 -12.35 -1.42
C PRO A 221 -4.51 -12.54 -1.41
N LEU A 222 -3.91 -12.45 -0.23
CA LEU A 222 -2.48 -12.72 -0.08
C LEU A 222 -2.16 -14.17 -0.45
N ARG A 223 -1.06 -14.36 -1.18
CA ARG A 223 -0.58 -15.68 -1.61
C ARG A 223 0.87 -15.84 -1.19
N GLY A 224 1.14 -16.92 -0.48
CA GLY A 224 2.48 -17.25 -0.04
C GLY A 224 3.32 -17.82 -1.19
N HIS A 225 4.64 -17.59 -1.11
CA HIS A 225 5.58 -18.34 -1.92
C HIS A 225 5.39 -19.84 -1.72
N GLN A 226 5.42 -20.56 -2.84
CA GLN A 226 5.43 -22.01 -2.83
C GLN A 226 6.85 -22.50 -2.60
N ALA A 227 7.01 -23.39 -1.63
CA ALA A 227 8.27 -24.03 -1.30
C ALA A 227 8.11 -25.56 -1.33
N THR A 228 9.25 -26.24 -1.44
CA THR A 228 9.37 -27.69 -1.39
C THR A 228 10.16 -28.07 -0.14
N VAL A 229 9.68 -29.05 0.60
CA VAL A 229 10.38 -29.57 1.78
C VAL A 229 11.67 -30.25 1.36
N VAL A 230 12.81 -29.81 1.90
CA VAL A 230 14.14 -30.36 1.61
C VAL A 230 14.48 -31.50 2.58
N SER A 231 14.16 -31.30 3.86
CA SER A 231 14.47 -32.25 4.92
C SER A 231 13.66 -33.56 4.81
N ALA A 232 14.29 -34.70 5.11
CA ALA A 232 13.64 -36.01 5.07
C ALA A 232 12.37 -36.08 5.94
N ARG A 233 12.40 -35.41 7.09
CA ARG A 233 11.24 -35.17 7.96
C ARG A 233 11.31 -33.75 8.51
N LEU A 234 10.29 -32.96 8.19
CA LEU A 234 10.13 -31.62 8.71
C LEU A 234 8.95 -31.60 9.68
N PHE A 235 9.24 -31.46 10.98
CA PHE A 235 8.21 -31.51 12.02
C PHE A 235 7.29 -30.30 11.96
N LEU A 236 5.99 -30.55 12.08
CA LEU A 236 4.94 -29.56 11.95
C LEU A 236 4.20 -29.39 13.27
N PHE A 237 4.30 -28.22 13.88
CA PHE A 237 3.79 -27.93 15.21
C PHE A 237 2.49 -27.13 15.14
N ASP A 238 1.65 -27.21 16.18
CA ASP A 238 0.38 -26.48 16.22
C ASP A 238 0.57 -24.98 16.52
N ARG A 239 1.68 -24.62 17.17
CA ARG A 239 2.06 -23.24 17.53
C ARG A 239 3.58 -23.11 17.72
N PRO A 240 4.13 -21.89 17.63
CA PRO A 240 5.50 -21.61 18.04
C PRO A 240 5.77 -22.02 19.49
N GLY A 241 6.99 -22.50 19.76
CA GLY A 241 7.45 -22.93 21.09
C GLY A 241 6.79 -24.20 21.63
N ALA A 242 6.05 -24.96 20.82
CA ALA A 242 5.52 -26.26 21.26
C ALA A 242 6.64 -27.29 21.44
N ALA A 243 6.62 -28.03 22.56
CA ALA A 243 7.72 -28.92 22.94
C ALA A 243 7.85 -30.19 22.09
N SER A 244 6.75 -30.67 21.49
CA SER A 244 6.77 -31.85 20.62
C SER A 244 5.58 -31.87 19.66
N THR A 245 5.71 -32.65 18.60
CA THR A 245 4.64 -32.94 17.65
C THR A 245 4.82 -34.35 17.08
N LYS A 246 3.73 -34.96 16.64
CA LYS A 246 3.75 -36.20 15.84
C LYS A 246 3.53 -35.93 14.35
N ARG A 247 3.15 -34.70 13.99
CA ARG A 247 2.90 -34.29 12.62
C ARG A 247 4.22 -33.90 11.97
N TYR A 248 4.42 -34.32 10.74
CA TYR A 248 5.58 -33.94 9.94
C TYR A 248 5.20 -33.95 8.46
N LEU A 249 5.96 -33.17 7.71
CA LEU A 249 6.02 -33.22 6.25
C LEU A 249 7.25 -34.04 5.85
N VAL A 250 7.24 -34.58 4.64
CA VAL A 250 8.37 -35.35 4.08
C VAL A 250 9.02 -34.60 2.93
N GLN A 251 10.26 -34.95 2.64
CA GLN A 251 11.00 -34.40 1.51
C GLN A 251 10.18 -34.47 0.21
N GLY A 252 10.14 -33.36 -0.52
CA GLY A 252 9.39 -33.22 -1.77
C GLY A 252 7.94 -32.76 -1.60
N ASP A 253 7.41 -32.70 -0.37
CA ASP A 253 6.09 -32.09 -0.14
C ASP A 253 6.12 -30.61 -0.53
N ARG A 254 5.06 -30.15 -1.21
CA ARG A 254 4.89 -28.73 -1.55
C ARG A 254 4.05 -28.02 -0.50
N VAL A 255 4.54 -26.86 -0.07
CA VAL A 255 3.88 -26.01 0.92
C VAL A 255 3.83 -24.57 0.48
N GLU A 256 2.84 -23.85 1.00
CA GLU A 256 2.75 -22.39 0.92
C GLU A 256 3.25 -21.79 2.25
N MET A 257 4.13 -20.79 2.18
CA MET A 257 4.63 -20.09 3.36
C MET A 257 3.68 -18.94 3.75
N LEU A 258 3.21 -18.91 5.00
CA LEU A 258 2.10 -18.06 5.41
C LEU A 258 2.50 -16.94 6.37
N ASP A 259 3.32 -17.24 7.37
CA ASP A 259 3.59 -16.29 8.44
C ASP A 259 4.91 -16.62 9.11
N GLU A 260 5.41 -15.69 9.89
CA GLU A 260 6.61 -15.84 10.70
C GLU A 260 6.36 -15.30 12.10
N GLN A 261 6.87 -16.02 13.10
CA GLN A 261 6.87 -15.59 14.48
C GLN A 261 8.07 -16.19 15.23
N ASP A 262 8.99 -15.35 15.68
CA ASP A 262 10.11 -15.70 16.57
C ASP A 262 10.95 -16.89 16.06
N GLY A 263 11.28 -16.89 14.77
CA GLY A 263 12.02 -17.93 14.07
C GLY A 263 11.19 -19.20 13.80
N TRP A 264 9.87 -19.09 13.83
CA TRP A 264 8.96 -20.14 13.38
C TRP A 264 8.23 -19.68 12.13
N VAL A 265 8.19 -20.54 11.11
CA VAL A 265 7.46 -20.26 9.88
C VAL A 265 6.18 -21.09 9.85
N LYS A 266 5.04 -20.42 9.64
CA LYS A 266 3.77 -21.08 9.41
C LYS A 266 3.69 -21.50 7.95
N VAL A 267 3.35 -22.76 7.71
CA VAL A 267 3.19 -23.32 6.36
C VAL A 267 1.82 -23.96 6.18
N ARG A 268 1.36 -24.01 4.94
CA ARG A 268 0.15 -24.74 4.53
C ARG A 268 0.49 -25.82 3.52
N TYR A 269 0.19 -27.05 3.88
CA TYR A 269 0.26 -28.21 3.01
C TYR A 269 -1.12 -28.57 2.49
N ARG A 270 -1.27 -28.85 1.19
CA ARG A 270 -2.54 -29.32 0.61
C ARG A 270 -2.53 -30.84 0.49
N ASN A 271 -3.21 -31.51 1.42
CA ASN A 271 -3.37 -32.95 1.39
C ASN A 271 -4.57 -33.33 0.49
N PRO A 272 -4.42 -34.21 -0.51
CA PRO A 272 -5.52 -34.62 -1.38
C PRO A 272 -6.72 -35.28 -0.67
N LYS A 273 -6.51 -35.87 0.50
CA LYS A 273 -7.54 -36.59 1.28
C LYS A 273 -8.11 -35.78 2.44
N HIS A 274 -7.30 -34.89 3.02
CA HIS A 274 -7.62 -34.18 4.26
C HIS A 274 -7.76 -32.67 4.10
N GLY A 275 -7.57 -32.14 2.88
CA GLY A 275 -7.63 -30.71 2.61
C GLY A 275 -6.38 -29.97 3.08
N ALA A 276 -6.53 -28.68 3.37
CA ALA A 276 -5.43 -27.84 3.82
C ALA A 276 -5.03 -28.18 5.27
N ILE A 277 -3.75 -28.40 5.48
CA ILE A 277 -3.14 -28.69 6.78
C ILE A 277 -2.15 -27.56 7.06
N GLU A 278 -2.39 -26.79 8.12
CA GLU A 278 -1.49 -25.72 8.54
C GLU A 278 -0.71 -26.10 9.80
N GLY A 279 0.51 -25.57 9.93
CA GLY A 279 1.27 -25.65 11.16
C GLY A 279 2.60 -24.90 11.04
N TRP A 280 3.36 -24.92 12.12
CA TRP A 280 4.59 -24.16 12.28
C TRP A 280 5.80 -25.07 12.19
N ILE A 281 6.83 -24.63 11.47
CA ILE A 281 8.14 -25.25 11.45
C ILE A 281 9.10 -24.36 12.23
N ASN A 282 10.02 -24.97 12.99
CA ASN A 282 11.06 -24.22 13.70
C ASN A 282 12.26 -24.04 12.77
N VAL A 283 12.64 -22.79 12.52
CA VAL A 283 13.77 -22.40 11.68
C VAL A 283 14.70 -21.43 12.42
N ASN A 284 14.71 -21.51 13.75
CA ASN A 284 15.74 -20.86 14.57
C ASN A 284 17.09 -21.58 14.36
N ASP A 285 18.16 -20.80 14.24
CA ASP A 285 19.55 -21.25 14.28
C ASP A 285 20.05 -21.52 15.71
#